data_AF-A0A1M5RDD0-F1
#
_entry.id   AF-A0A1M5RDD0-F1
#
_cell.length_a   1.000
_cell.length_b   1.000
_cell.length_c   1.000
_cell.angle_alpha   90.00
_cell.angle_beta   90.00
_cell.angle_gamma   90.00
#
_symmetry.space_group_name_H-M   'P 1'
#
loop_
_entity.id
_entity.type
_entity.pdbx_description
1 polymer ?
#
loop_
_entity_poly.entity_id
_entity_poly.type
_entity_poly.pdbx_seq_one_letter_code
_entity_poly.pdbx_strand_id
1 'polypeptide(L)'
;MKNLFKKKEQPDCIGQYKDNFLQPTGFLAKSGKSVYISEEFHQNISRIVFMLGDGKITISDYLYNVLKQHFQDFGEDIRALHNEKQKPIL
;
A
#
# COMPACT_ATOMS: atom_id res chain seq x y z
N MET A 1 -19.97 27.86 -25.95
CA MET A 1 -20.22 26.85 -24.89
C MET A 1 -18.87 26.51 -24.26
N LYS A 2 -18.83 26.42 -22.93
CA LYS A 2 -17.62 26.56 -22.11
C LYS A 2 -16.65 25.38 -22.29
N ASN A 3 -15.36 25.70 -22.38
CA ASN A 3 -14.23 24.79 -22.51
C ASN A 3 -14.21 23.74 -21.37
N LEU A 4 -14.08 22.47 -21.76
CA LEU A 4 -14.05 21.31 -20.85
C LEU A 4 -12.62 20.87 -20.48
N PHE A 5 -11.65 21.79 -20.47
CA PHE A 5 -10.35 21.52 -19.85
C PHE A 5 -10.47 21.80 -18.35
N LYS A 6 -11.09 20.87 -17.63
CA LYS A 6 -11.07 20.88 -16.17
C LYS A 6 -9.67 20.46 -15.73
N LYS A 7 -8.80 21.45 -15.57
CA LYS A 7 -7.51 21.36 -14.89
C LYS A 7 -7.75 20.69 -13.53
N LYS A 8 -7.37 19.42 -13.36
CA LYS A 8 -7.33 18.78 -12.04
C LYS A 8 -6.24 19.51 -11.26
N GLU A 9 -6.64 20.34 -10.31
CA GLU A 9 -5.73 20.93 -9.32
C GLU A 9 -5.11 19.77 -8.54
N GLN A 10 -3.79 19.59 -8.64
CA GLN A 10 -3.05 18.48 -8.00
C GLN A 10 -2.22 18.89 -6.76
N PRO A 11 -2.82 19.44 -5.68
CA PRO A 11 -2.19 19.44 -4.37
C PRO A 11 -2.69 18.29 -3.45
N ASP A 12 -3.90 17.76 -3.68
CA ASP A 12 -4.58 16.84 -2.75
C ASP A 12 -4.06 15.38 -2.84
N CYS A 13 -3.71 14.91 -4.03
CA CYS A 13 -3.25 13.53 -4.25
C CYS A 13 -1.91 13.21 -3.58
N ILE A 14 -1.01 14.20 -3.45
CA ILE A 14 0.33 13.99 -2.86
C ILE A 14 0.23 13.87 -1.35
N GLY A 15 -0.58 14.71 -0.70
CA GLY A 15 -0.85 14.62 0.73
C GLY A 15 -1.44 13.27 1.11
N GLN A 16 -2.49 12.85 0.39
CA GLN A 16 -3.13 11.55 0.60
C GLN A 16 -2.16 10.37 0.43
N TYR A 17 -1.25 10.41 -0.56
CA TYR A 17 -0.26 9.35 -0.71
C TYR A 17 0.67 9.27 0.51
N LYS A 18 1.16 10.42 1.00
CA LYS A 18 2.00 10.46 2.20
C LYS A 18 1.27 9.93 3.44
N ASP A 19 0.01 10.33 3.61
CA ASP A 19 -0.81 9.94 4.75
C ASP A 19 -1.18 8.46 4.73
N ASN A 20 -1.33 7.88 3.54
CA ASN A 20 -1.71 6.47 3.40
C ASN A 20 -0.52 5.51 3.44
N PHE A 21 0.62 5.87 2.84
CA PHE A 21 1.71 4.93 2.59
C PHE A 21 3.02 5.28 3.29
N LEU A 22 3.22 6.57 3.60
CA LEU A 22 4.43 7.07 4.25
C LEU A 22 4.14 7.47 5.69
N GLN A 23 3.62 6.52 6.48
CA GLN A 23 3.44 6.66 7.93
C GLN A 23 4.22 5.59 8.69
N PRO A 24 4.87 5.93 9.82
CA PRO A 24 5.41 4.94 10.75
C PRO A 24 4.27 4.09 11.33
N THR A 25 4.48 2.78 11.45
CA THR A 25 3.42 1.84 11.86
C THR A 25 3.67 1.24 13.24
N GLY A 26 4.85 1.46 13.82
CA GLY A 26 5.31 0.79 15.03
C GLY A 26 5.58 -0.71 14.83
N PHE A 27 5.41 -1.22 13.61
CA PHE A 27 5.67 -2.61 13.28
C PHE A 27 7.18 -2.88 13.30
N LEU A 28 7.60 -3.82 14.13
CA LEU A 28 8.99 -4.21 14.22
C LEU A 28 9.24 -5.36 13.25
N ALA A 29 10.12 -5.17 12.27
CA ALA A 29 10.46 -6.19 11.26
C ALA A 29 10.79 -7.56 11.89
N LYS A 30 11.48 -7.59 13.04
CA LYS A 30 11.81 -8.80 13.81
C LYS A 30 10.61 -9.61 14.33
N SER A 31 9.45 -8.97 14.46
CA SER A 31 8.19 -9.60 14.84
C SER A 31 7.40 -10.12 13.63
N GLY A 32 7.86 -9.80 12.42
CA GLY A 32 7.26 -10.22 11.16
C GLY A 32 7.72 -11.59 10.70
N LYS A 33 7.24 -11.94 9.50
CA LYS A 33 7.73 -13.08 8.72
C LYS A 33 8.40 -12.53 7.46
N SER A 34 9.49 -13.19 7.03
CA SER A 34 10.17 -12.84 5.78
C SER A 34 9.40 -13.36 4.58
N VAL A 35 9.25 -12.51 3.56
CA VAL A 35 8.73 -12.88 2.24
C VAL A 35 9.68 -12.35 1.18
N TYR A 36 9.81 -13.06 0.07
CA TYR A 36 10.60 -12.60 -1.06
C TYR A 36 9.81 -11.59 -1.89
N ILE A 37 10.50 -10.55 -2.34
CA ILE A 37 10.04 -9.62 -3.39
C ILE A 37 11.10 -9.60 -4.48
N SER A 38 10.71 -9.18 -5.70
CA SER A 38 11.69 -9.02 -6.77
C SER A 38 12.74 -7.98 -6.39
N GLU A 39 13.97 -8.15 -6.89
CA GLU A 39 15.06 -7.20 -6.70
C GLU A 39 14.65 -5.78 -7.14
N GLU A 40 13.95 -5.69 -8.28
CA GLU A 40 13.41 -4.42 -8.80
C GLU A 40 12.46 -3.74 -7.80
N PHE A 41 11.52 -4.49 -7.22
CA PHE A 41 10.61 -3.92 -6.22
C PHE A 41 11.35 -3.53 -4.94
N HIS A 42 12.31 -4.34 -4.49
CA HIS A 42 13.12 -3.99 -3.33
C HIS A 42 13.85 -2.66 -3.55
N GLN A 43 14.48 -2.47 -4.72
CA GLN A 43 15.17 -1.22 -5.06
C GLN A 43 14.21 -0.03 -5.13
N ASN A 44 13.04 -0.21 -5.75
CA ASN A 44 12.04 0.85 -5.86
C ASN A 44 11.50 1.27 -4.49
N ILE A 45 11.14 0.31 -3.63
CA ILE A 45 10.66 0.59 -2.28
C ILE A 45 11.75 1.26 -1.44
N SER A 46 12.99 0.78 -1.55
CA SER A 46 14.13 1.37 -0.84
C SER A 46 14.31 2.84 -1.22
N ARG A 47 14.19 3.19 -2.51
CA ARG A 47 14.27 4.59 -2.98
C ARG A 47 13.12 5.43 -2.46
N ILE A 48 11.88 4.91 -2.49
CA ILE A 48 10.71 5.61 -1.96
C ILE A 48 10.92 5.95 -0.49
N VAL A 49 11.25 4.94 0.33
CA VAL A 49 11.43 5.11 1.77
C VAL A 49 12.59 6.05 2.08
N PHE A 50 13.71 5.93 1.37
CA PHE A 50 14.87 6.78 1.60
C PHE A 50 14.63 8.25 1.20
N MET A 51 14.04 8.49 0.02
CA MET A 51 13.87 9.84 -0.51
C MET A 51 12.65 10.56 0.06
N LEU A 52 11.58 9.83 0.37
CA LEU A 52 10.28 10.41 0.73
C LEU A 52 9.87 10.15 2.19
N GLY A 53 10.55 9.23 2.88
CA GLY A 53 10.22 8.81 4.25
C GLY A 53 10.90 9.61 5.34
N ASP A 54 11.68 10.66 5.01
CA ASP A 54 12.36 11.57 5.95
C ASP A 54 13.17 10.85 7.06
N GLY A 55 13.67 9.64 6.79
CA GLY A 55 14.37 8.80 7.76
C GLY A 55 13.49 8.23 8.89
N LYS A 56 12.17 8.42 8.83
CA LYS A 56 11.20 7.99 9.87
C LYS A 56 10.48 6.69 9.53
N ILE A 57 10.72 6.16 8.34
CA ILE A 57 9.96 5.05 7.76
C ILE A 57 10.93 3.97 7.34
N THR A 58 10.54 2.73 7.53
CA THR A 58 11.27 1.56 7.06
C THR A 58 10.57 0.93 5.85
N ILE A 59 11.27 0.04 5.14
CA ILE A 59 10.66 -0.82 4.12
C ILE A 59 9.49 -1.60 4.70
N SER A 60 9.60 -2.05 5.96
CA SER A 60 8.53 -2.76 6.66
C SER A 60 7.32 -1.88 6.91
N ASP A 61 7.48 -0.62 7.32
CA ASP A 61 6.38 0.33 7.47
C ASP A 61 5.65 0.56 6.15
N TYR A 62 6.42 0.80 5.07
CA TYR A 62 5.84 1.01 3.74
C TYR A 62 5.01 -0.19 3.28
N LEU A 63 5.58 -1.40 3.37
CA LEU A 63 4.88 -2.62 3.01
C LEU A 63 3.66 -2.88 3.90
N TYR A 64 3.74 -2.58 5.20
CA TYR A 64 2.61 -2.70 6.11
C TYR A 64 1.46 -1.80 5.67
N ASN A 65 1.73 -0.53 5.36
CA ASN A 65 0.72 0.41 4.89
C ASN A 65 0.09 -0.01 3.55
N VAL A 66 0.91 -0.45 2.59
CA VAL A 66 0.43 -0.96 1.29
C VAL A 66 -0.50 -2.16 1.48
N LEU A 67 -0.09 -3.12 2.30
CA LEU A 67 -0.89 -4.32 2.58
C LEU A 67 -2.17 -3.97 3.34
N LYS A 68 -2.09 -3.09 4.34
CA LYS A 68 -3.25 -2.60 5.08
C LYS A 68 -4.29 -1.99 4.14
N GLN A 69 -3.86 -1.10 3.25
CA GLN A 69 -4.76 -0.47 2.28
C GLN A 69 -5.34 -1.50 1.31
N HIS A 70 -4.50 -2.42 0.79
CA HIS A 70 -4.97 -3.49 -0.09
C HIS A 70 -6.05 -4.35 0.59
N PHE A 71 -5.87 -4.74 1.85
CA PHE A 71 -6.88 -5.53 2.57
C PHE A 71 -8.13 -4.72 2.93
N GLN A 72 -8.01 -3.41 3.12
CA GLN A 72 -9.16 -2.54 3.32
C GLN A 72 -10.00 -2.42 2.04
N ASP A 73 -9.34 -2.23 0.90
CA ASP A 73 -10.00 -2.01 -0.39
C ASP A 73 -10.59 -3.30 -0.98
N PHE A 74 -9.93 -4.45 -0.78
CA PHE A 74 -10.29 -5.73 -1.40
C PHE A 74 -10.68 -6.83 -0.40
N GLY A 75 -10.84 -6.50 0.88
CA GLY A 75 -11.12 -7.48 1.94
C GLY A 75 -12.41 -8.27 1.71
N GLU A 76 -13.47 -7.61 1.23
CA GLU A 76 -14.74 -8.29 0.93
C GLU A 76 -14.62 -9.23 -0.27
N ASP A 77 -13.91 -8.83 -1.32
CA ASP A 77 -13.67 -9.69 -2.49
C ASP A 77 -12.85 -10.92 -2.12
N ILE A 78 -11.81 -10.75 -1.30
CA ILE A 78 -11.01 -11.86 -0.76
C ILE A 78 -11.90 -12.83 0.03
N ARG A 79 -12.81 -12.33 0.87
CA ARG A 79 -13.77 -13.17 1.62
C ARG A 79 -14.77 -13.87 0.72
N ALA A 80 -15.28 -13.19 -0.31
CA ALA A 80 -16.21 -13.77 -1.26
C ALA A 80 -15.55 -14.95 -2.02
N LEU A 81 -14.33 -14.76 -2.52
CA LEU A 81 -13.54 -15.80 -3.18
C LEU A 81 -13.21 -16.97 -2.25
N HIS A 82 -12.90 -16.69 -0.98
CA HIS A 82 -12.69 -17.74 0.02
C HIS A 82 -13.96 -18.59 0.21
N ASN A 83 -15.11 -17.96 0.38
CA ASN A 83 -16.38 -18.65 0.59
C ASN A 83 -16.80 -19.46 -0.65
N GLU A 84 -16.55 -18.96 -1.86
CA GLU A 84 -16.78 -19.71 -3.09
C GLU A 84 -15.98 -21.01 -3.13
N LYS A 85 -14.71 -20.99 -2.70
CA LYS A 85 -13.86 -22.18 -2.64
C LYS A 85 -14.21 -23.14 -1.51
N GLN A 86 -14.88 -22.65 -0.45
CA GLN A 86 -15.37 -23.48 0.66
C GLN A 86 -16.77 -24.04 0.44
N LYS A 87 -17.47 -23.65 -0.63
CA LYS A 87 -18.74 -24.29 -0.99
C LYS A 87 -18.45 -25.76 -1.28
N PRO A 88 -19.05 -26.69 -0.52
CA PRO A 88 -18.86 -28.09 -0.80
C PRO A 88 -19.46 -28.41 -2.18
N ILE A 89 -18.84 -29.37 -2.87
CA ILE A 89 -19.29 -29.83 -4.19
C ILE A 89 -20.63 -30.59 -4.08
N LEU A 90 -21.05 -30.93 -2.85
CA LEU A 90 -22.30 -31.58 -2.46
C LEU A 90 -22.83 -30.98 -1.16
#